data_AF-A0AAU2S111-F1
#
_entry.id   AF-A0AAU2S111-F1
#
_cell.length_a   1.000
_cell.length_b   1.000
_cell.length_c   1.000
_cell.angle_alpha   90.00
_cell.angle_beta   90.00
_cell.angle_gamma   90.00
#
_symmetry.space_group_name_H-M   'P 1'
#
loop_
_entity.id
_entity.type
_entity.pdbx_description
1 polymer ?
#
loop_
_entity_poly.entity_id
_entity_poly.type
_entity_poly.pdbx_seq_one_letter_code
_entity_poly.pdbx_strand_id
1 'polypeptide(L)'
;MITNRTSCDYAEALHFGTVTAKPVQQYTAGMVNSYTAVVYIGSTYCCCDTPDAFYQDASTTTKPVIWMGANIWNMANSVGVAQFTQKYGWDPTTSYYEDGGSIGTVTQVTYKNQTLTRKIPAGQDGGVLRPNVLTGPGYPAVTRVAEGLDSSNAHTFGWAVRSSNLTYIGEIPFAYVSESDRIIVLEDLLFDALAPATTERHRALLRLEDISPSSEPSELRSMADLLKAENIAYGINVIPVYTDPNGPTTTGSPRRSPSPSGRRWSAP
;
A
#
# COMPACT_ATOMS: atom_id res chain seq x y z
N MET A 1 -4.68 -3.68 -11.38
CA MET A 1 -4.56 -4.35 -10.07
C MET A 1 -4.93 -5.80 -10.29
N ILE A 2 -4.03 -6.73 -10.02
CA ILE A 2 -4.36 -8.15 -10.11
C ILE A 2 -4.24 -8.68 -8.68
N THR A 3 -5.39 -8.96 -8.06
CA THR A 3 -5.54 -9.31 -6.63
C THR A 3 -6.04 -10.74 -6.51
N ASN A 4 -5.60 -11.50 -5.51
CA ASN A 4 -6.07 -12.88 -5.28
C ASN A 4 -7.22 -12.98 -4.26
N ARG A 5 -8.14 -11.99 -4.19
CA ARG A 5 -9.31 -12.07 -3.30
C ARG A 5 -10.64 -11.66 -3.94
N THR A 6 -11.66 -12.45 -3.60
CA THR A 6 -13.10 -12.14 -3.69
C THR A 6 -13.58 -11.52 -2.36
N SER A 7 -13.38 -10.22 -2.15
CA SER A 7 -14.17 -9.42 -1.18
C SER A 7 -13.77 -7.95 -1.30
N CYS A 8 -14.77 -7.07 -1.23
CA CYS A 8 -14.73 -5.63 -1.47
C CYS A 8 -13.47 -4.90 -0.96
N ASP A 9 -12.68 -4.37 -1.90
CA ASP A 9 -11.59 -3.44 -1.61
C ASP A 9 -11.95 -2.03 -2.11
N TYR A 10 -11.81 -1.05 -1.24
CA TYR A 10 -11.68 0.36 -1.62
C TYR A 10 -10.29 0.52 -2.24
N ALA A 11 -10.22 0.67 -3.56
CA ALA A 11 -8.96 0.86 -4.25
C ALA A 11 -8.55 2.35 -4.24
N GLU A 12 -7.48 2.68 -3.53
CA GLU A 12 -6.80 4.00 -3.55
C GLU A 12 -6.00 4.27 -4.84
N ALA A 13 -6.29 3.54 -5.93
CA ALA A 13 -5.71 3.83 -7.24
C ALA A 13 -6.60 4.75 -8.11
N LEU A 14 -7.71 5.27 -7.56
CA LEU A 14 -8.57 6.24 -8.24
C LEU A 14 -7.87 7.57 -8.58
N HIS A 15 -6.80 7.94 -7.88
CA HIS A 15 -6.02 9.14 -8.20
C HIS A 15 -5.36 9.06 -9.58
N PHE A 16 -4.95 7.86 -9.99
CA PHE A 16 -4.14 7.63 -11.20
C PHE A 16 -4.95 7.23 -12.43
N GLY A 17 -6.28 7.18 -12.31
CA GLY A 17 -7.20 6.86 -13.39
C GLY A 17 -7.99 5.58 -13.14
N THR A 18 -8.30 4.86 -14.22
CA THR A 18 -9.16 3.67 -14.15
C THR A 18 -8.35 2.43 -13.75
N VAL A 19 -8.88 1.70 -12.77
CA VAL A 19 -8.26 0.49 -12.25
C VAL A 19 -9.14 -0.70 -12.58
N THR A 20 -8.55 -1.73 -13.16
CA THR A 20 -9.17 -3.05 -13.24
C THR A 20 -8.55 -3.94 -12.17
N ALA A 21 -9.39 -4.49 -11.27
CA ALA A 21 -9.02 -5.45 -10.22
C ALA A 21 -9.52 -6.86 -10.60
N LYS A 22 -8.64 -7.87 -10.64
CA LYS A 22 -9.02 -9.26 -10.96
C LYS A 22 -8.15 -10.30 -10.24
N PRO A 23 -8.68 -11.51 -9.94
CA PRO A 23 -7.89 -12.72 -9.65
C PRO A 23 -6.79 -12.95 -10.67
N VAL A 24 -5.55 -13.26 -10.22
CA VAL A 24 -4.42 -13.54 -11.14
C VAL A 24 -4.68 -14.76 -12.01
N GLN A 25 -5.52 -15.68 -11.55
CA GLN A 25 -5.95 -16.87 -12.28
C GLN A 25 -6.74 -16.53 -13.55
N GLN A 26 -7.31 -15.32 -13.63
CA GLN A 26 -8.01 -14.83 -14.82
C GLN A 26 -7.07 -14.12 -15.81
N TYR A 27 -5.76 -14.09 -15.53
CA TYR A 27 -4.78 -13.52 -16.44
C TYR A 27 -4.64 -14.37 -17.69
N THR A 28 -4.63 -13.72 -18.85
CA THR A 28 -4.36 -14.33 -20.15
C THR A 28 -3.13 -13.70 -20.78
N ALA A 29 -2.38 -14.46 -21.57
CA ALA A 29 -1.20 -13.96 -22.26
C ALA A 29 -1.48 -12.65 -23.03
N GLY A 30 -0.55 -11.71 -22.94
CA GLY A 30 -0.62 -10.37 -23.54
C GLY A 30 -1.52 -9.38 -22.80
N MET A 31 -2.22 -9.76 -21.72
CA MET A 31 -3.15 -8.88 -21.02
C MET A 31 -2.46 -7.62 -20.47
N VAL A 32 -1.19 -7.71 -20.06
CA VAL A 32 -0.36 -6.57 -19.63
C VAL A 32 -0.32 -5.43 -20.67
N ASN A 33 -0.43 -5.74 -21.97
CA ASN A 33 -0.33 -4.76 -23.04
C ASN A 33 -1.51 -3.77 -23.07
N SER A 34 -2.63 -4.12 -22.43
CA SER A 34 -3.80 -3.25 -22.30
C SER A 34 -3.70 -2.25 -21.15
N TYR A 35 -2.62 -2.29 -20.37
CA TYR A 35 -2.43 -1.45 -19.19
C TYR A 35 -1.14 -0.62 -19.27
N THR A 36 -1.11 0.47 -18.51
CA THR A 36 0.07 1.33 -18.37
C THR A 36 1.09 0.77 -17.38
N ALA A 37 0.62 0.09 -16.34
CA ALA A 37 1.43 -0.64 -15.37
C ALA A 37 0.64 -1.80 -14.78
N VAL A 38 1.35 -2.71 -14.11
CA VAL A 38 0.76 -3.86 -13.40
C VAL A 38 1.16 -3.80 -11.93
N VAL A 39 0.19 -4.12 -11.06
CA VAL A 39 0.41 -4.28 -9.62
C VAL A 39 -0.05 -5.68 -9.25
N TYR A 40 0.87 -6.48 -8.72
CA TYR A 40 0.62 -7.82 -8.19
C TYR A 40 0.72 -7.81 -6.66
N ILE A 41 -0.27 -8.44 -6.01
CA ILE A 41 -0.35 -8.55 -4.56
C ILE A 41 -0.29 -10.02 -4.17
N GLY A 42 0.87 -10.46 -3.66
CA GLY A 42 1.13 -11.81 -3.18
C GLY A 42 0.70 -11.99 -1.72
N SER A 43 -0.60 -11.88 -1.44
CA SER A 43 -1.15 -11.93 -0.07
C SER A 43 -1.19 -13.32 0.57
N THR A 44 -0.83 -14.37 -0.16
CA THR A 44 -0.91 -15.74 0.35
C THR A 44 0.23 -16.57 -0.21
N TYR A 45 0.98 -17.19 0.69
CA TYR A 45 2.18 -17.98 0.40
C TYR A 45 1.80 -19.29 -0.31
N CYS A 46 2.45 -19.60 -1.43
CA CYS A 46 2.30 -20.86 -2.17
C CYS A 46 0.85 -21.24 -2.54
N CYS A 47 -0.09 -20.30 -2.53
CA CYS A 47 -1.42 -20.56 -3.06
C CYS A 47 -1.53 -20.06 -4.49
N CYS A 48 -2.56 -20.58 -5.14
CA CYS A 48 -3.24 -19.92 -6.24
C CYS A 48 -2.44 -20.02 -7.55
N ASP A 49 -2.96 -20.85 -8.47
CA ASP A 49 -2.42 -21.16 -9.80
C ASP A 49 -2.21 -19.88 -10.63
N THR A 50 -1.11 -19.18 -10.35
CA THR A 50 -0.72 -18.00 -11.09
C THR A 50 -0.27 -18.48 -12.46
N PRO A 51 -0.95 -18.08 -13.55
CA PRO A 51 -0.65 -18.63 -14.86
C PRO A 51 0.78 -18.31 -15.27
N ASP A 52 1.48 -19.28 -15.88
CA ASP A 52 2.83 -19.04 -16.43
C ASP A 52 2.86 -17.84 -17.38
N ALA A 53 1.78 -17.64 -18.13
CA ALA A 53 1.61 -16.47 -19.00
C ALA A 53 1.80 -15.14 -18.24
N PHE A 54 1.37 -15.05 -16.98
CA PHE A 54 1.59 -13.86 -16.16
C PHE A 54 3.07 -13.65 -15.86
N TYR A 55 3.79 -14.69 -15.45
CA TYR A 55 5.23 -14.62 -15.17
C TYR A 55 6.05 -14.25 -16.41
N GLN A 56 5.73 -14.86 -17.56
CA GLN A 56 6.38 -14.54 -18.84
C GLN A 56 6.12 -13.09 -19.25
N ASP A 57 4.88 -12.61 -19.17
CA ASP A 57 4.54 -11.23 -19.52
C ASP A 57 5.15 -10.21 -18.55
N ALA A 58 5.06 -10.43 -17.25
CA ALA A 58 5.64 -9.55 -16.23
C ALA A 58 7.16 -9.44 -16.38
N SER A 59 7.82 -10.54 -16.76
CA SER A 59 9.27 -10.58 -16.97
C SER A 59 9.74 -10.04 -18.32
N THR A 60 8.87 -9.85 -19.32
CA THR A 60 9.27 -9.41 -20.67
C THR A 60 8.72 -8.04 -21.06
N THR A 61 7.66 -7.59 -20.39
CA THR A 61 7.03 -6.29 -20.66
C THR A 61 7.98 -5.11 -20.42
N THR A 62 7.74 -4.04 -21.16
CA THR A 62 8.35 -2.72 -20.92
C THR A 62 7.52 -1.86 -19.96
N LYS A 63 6.30 -2.31 -19.61
CA LYS A 63 5.45 -1.63 -18.64
C LYS A 63 6.00 -1.80 -17.22
N PRO A 64 5.88 -0.79 -16.34
CA PRO A 64 6.22 -0.95 -14.93
C PRO A 64 5.41 -2.07 -14.27
N VAL A 65 6.09 -2.88 -13.46
CA VAL A 65 5.51 -3.93 -12.62
C VAL A 65 5.86 -3.63 -11.17
N ILE A 66 4.84 -3.47 -10.33
CA ILE A 66 4.98 -3.43 -8.87
C ILE A 66 4.57 -4.80 -8.33
N TRP A 67 5.46 -5.42 -7.56
CA TRP A 67 5.23 -6.71 -6.92
C TRP A 67 5.30 -6.54 -5.41
N MET A 68 4.22 -6.87 -4.71
CA MET A 68 4.15 -6.79 -3.25
C MET A 68 4.05 -8.18 -2.62
N GLY A 69 4.96 -8.46 -1.68
CA GLY A 69 4.93 -9.66 -0.87
C GLY A 69 5.33 -10.94 -1.62
N ALA A 70 4.59 -12.01 -1.37
CA ALA A 70 5.01 -13.38 -1.69
C ALA A 70 5.02 -13.72 -3.20
N ASN A 71 5.49 -14.93 -3.50
CA ASN A 71 5.41 -15.66 -4.77
C ASN A 71 6.30 -15.14 -5.90
N ILE A 72 7.20 -14.19 -5.65
CA ILE A 72 8.15 -13.69 -6.67
C ILE A 72 9.12 -14.77 -7.17
N TRP A 73 9.46 -15.75 -6.33
CA TRP A 73 10.28 -16.91 -6.70
C TRP A 73 9.64 -17.76 -7.79
N ASN A 74 8.31 -17.82 -7.88
CA ASN A 74 7.63 -18.54 -8.95
C ASN A 74 7.88 -17.90 -10.31
N MET A 75 8.07 -16.57 -10.37
CA MET A 75 8.47 -15.91 -11.62
C MET A 75 9.84 -16.42 -12.07
N ALA A 76 10.83 -16.49 -11.17
CA ALA A 76 12.14 -17.04 -11.49
C ALA A 76 12.07 -18.53 -11.87
N ASN A 77 11.24 -19.34 -11.19
CA ASN A 77 11.05 -20.74 -11.55
C ASN A 77 10.42 -20.92 -12.94
N SER A 78 9.51 -20.01 -13.34
CA SER A 78 8.83 -20.05 -14.64
C SER A 78 9.73 -19.54 -15.79
N VAL A 79 10.46 -18.44 -15.58
CA VAL A 79 11.28 -17.79 -16.63
C VAL A 79 12.72 -18.32 -16.68
N GLY A 80 13.14 -19.01 -15.63
CA GLY A 80 14.51 -19.47 -15.39
C GLY A 80 15.26 -18.54 -14.42
N VAL A 81 15.83 -19.13 -13.37
CA VAL A 81 16.54 -18.39 -12.31
C VAL A 81 17.71 -17.59 -12.87
N ALA A 82 18.48 -18.16 -13.80
CA ALA A 82 19.60 -17.46 -14.44
C ALA A 82 19.14 -16.24 -15.26
N GLN A 83 18.01 -16.36 -15.98
CA GLN A 83 17.42 -15.27 -16.74
C GLN A 83 16.90 -14.18 -15.81
N PHE A 84 16.23 -14.56 -14.71
CA PHE A 84 15.76 -13.62 -13.70
C PHE A 84 16.93 -12.85 -13.10
N THR A 85 17.97 -13.55 -12.62
CA THR A 85 19.10 -12.91 -11.93
C THR A 85 19.89 -12.02 -12.88
N GLN A 86 20.11 -12.42 -14.13
CA GLN A 86 20.77 -11.57 -15.14
C GLN A 86 19.95 -10.32 -15.49
N LYS A 87 18.62 -10.40 -15.45
CA LYS A 87 17.76 -9.23 -15.74
C LYS A 87 17.61 -8.30 -14.54
N TYR A 88 17.46 -8.85 -13.34
CA TYR A 88 17.04 -8.09 -12.16
C TYR A 88 18.14 -7.88 -11.13
N GLY A 89 19.22 -8.67 -11.13
CA GLY A 89 20.38 -8.48 -10.23
C GLY A 89 20.20 -9.03 -8.81
N TRP A 90 19.14 -9.79 -8.56
CA TRP A 90 18.87 -10.44 -7.28
C TRP A 90 18.20 -11.80 -7.49
N ASP A 91 18.31 -12.69 -6.51
CA ASP A 91 17.74 -14.04 -6.54
C ASP A 91 16.51 -14.15 -5.62
N PRO A 92 15.30 -14.29 -6.19
CA PRO A 92 14.08 -14.42 -5.41
C PRO A 92 13.93 -15.79 -4.76
N THR A 93 14.62 -16.83 -5.26
CA THR A 93 14.53 -18.20 -4.74
C THR A 93 15.34 -18.40 -3.46
N THR A 94 16.27 -17.49 -3.19
CA THR A 94 17.11 -17.44 -2.00
C THR A 94 16.87 -16.18 -1.16
N SER A 95 15.76 -15.48 -1.41
CA SER A 95 15.30 -14.36 -0.57
C SER A 95 14.89 -14.85 0.83
N TYR A 96 15.04 -14.00 1.85
CA TYR A 96 15.04 -14.41 3.26
C TYR A 96 14.37 -13.36 4.16
N TYR A 97 13.96 -13.73 5.38
CA TYR A 97 13.32 -12.78 6.31
C TYR A 97 14.28 -12.21 7.35
N GLU A 98 15.10 -13.05 7.97
CA GLU A 98 16.19 -12.69 8.88
C GLU A 98 17.33 -13.67 8.63
N ASP A 99 18.55 -13.24 8.89
CA ASP A 99 19.69 -14.15 8.94
C ASP A 99 19.46 -15.16 10.08
N GLY A 100 19.30 -16.44 9.75
CA GLY A 100 19.01 -17.49 10.73
C GLY A 100 17.54 -17.93 10.87
N GLY A 101 16.63 -17.40 10.04
CA GLY A 101 15.31 -18.04 9.80
C GLY A 101 14.12 -17.56 10.64
N SER A 102 14.28 -16.51 11.44
CA SER A 102 13.16 -15.79 12.06
C SER A 102 12.62 -14.68 11.12
N ILE A 103 11.53 -14.02 11.48
CA ILE A 103 10.97 -12.89 10.72
C ILE A 103 11.59 -11.53 11.09
N GLY A 104 12.45 -11.49 12.09
CA GLY A 104 13.08 -10.28 12.63
C GLY A 104 12.10 -9.39 13.41
N THR A 105 12.57 -8.21 13.82
CA THR A 105 11.76 -7.15 14.46
C THR A 105 11.82 -5.89 13.60
N VAL A 106 11.16 -5.93 12.44
CA VAL A 106 11.16 -4.80 11.50
C VAL A 106 10.14 -3.74 11.93
N THR A 107 10.63 -2.60 12.44
CA THR A 107 9.77 -1.55 13.03
C THR A 107 9.73 -0.24 12.25
N GLN A 108 10.64 -0.05 11.30
CA GLN A 108 10.76 1.20 10.55
C GLN A 108 11.08 0.97 9.08
N VAL A 109 10.63 1.92 8.26
CA VAL A 109 11.04 2.07 6.87
C VAL A 109 11.56 3.49 6.67
N THR A 110 12.77 3.64 6.15
CA THR A 110 13.33 4.92 5.76
C THR A 110 13.17 5.15 4.26
N TYR A 111 12.61 6.29 3.87
CA TYR A 111 12.36 6.66 2.48
C TYR A 111 12.58 8.16 2.28
N LYS A 112 13.39 8.55 1.29
CA LYS A 112 13.73 9.97 1.01
C LYS A 112 14.08 10.78 2.28
N ASN A 113 14.94 10.20 3.14
CA ASN A 113 15.36 10.75 4.44
C ASN A 113 14.25 10.91 5.50
N GLN A 114 13.07 10.34 5.28
CA GLN A 114 12.00 10.25 6.27
C GLN A 114 12.00 8.88 6.92
N THR A 115 11.85 8.85 8.24
CA THR A 115 11.66 7.61 9.00
C THR A 115 10.17 7.41 9.23
N LEU A 116 9.64 6.32 8.68
CA LEU A 116 8.24 5.93 8.78
C LEU A 116 8.11 4.73 9.70
N THR A 117 7.01 4.66 10.44
CA THR A 117 6.72 3.52 11.29
C THR A 117 6.33 2.31 10.45
N ARG A 118 6.53 1.11 11.01
CA ARG A 118 5.91 -0.14 10.57
C ARG A 118 5.18 -0.72 11.77
N LYS A 119 3.89 -0.39 11.91
CA LYS A 119 3.11 -0.82 13.07
C LYS A 119 2.25 -2.04 12.72
N ILE A 120 2.64 -3.19 13.26
CA ILE A 120 1.91 -4.45 13.09
C ILE A 120 1.32 -4.87 14.44
N PRO A 121 0.04 -5.29 14.52
CA PRO A 121 -0.52 -5.86 15.73
C PRO A 121 0.26 -7.08 16.22
N ALA A 122 0.33 -7.26 17.54
CA ALA A 122 1.02 -8.40 18.13
C ALA A 122 0.47 -9.73 17.58
N GLY A 123 1.37 -10.62 17.16
CA GLY A 123 1.03 -11.93 16.58
C GLY A 123 0.54 -11.90 15.13
N GLN A 124 0.55 -10.74 14.47
CA GLN A 124 0.11 -10.58 13.07
C GLN A 124 1.26 -10.30 12.09
N ASP A 125 2.51 -10.27 12.55
CA ASP A 125 3.66 -9.99 11.69
C ASP A 125 4.05 -11.23 10.88
N GLY A 126 3.91 -11.12 9.56
CA GLY A 126 4.38 -12.13 8.60
C GLY A 126 5.83 -11.92 8.17
N GLY A 127 6.50 -10.87 8.66
CA GLY A 127 7.84 -10.48 8.25
C GLY A 127 7.89 -9.67 6.96
N VAL A 128 9.10 -9.26 6.59
CA VAL A 128 9.40 -8.61 5.31
C VAL A 128 10.40 -9.48 4.54
N LEU A 129 10.00 -10.00 3.38
CA LEU A 129 10.85 -10.86 2.57
C LEU A 129 11.93 -10.01 1.86
N ARG A 130 13.17 -10.17 2.30
CA ARG A 130 14.35 -9.42 1.84
C ARG A 130 14.88 -10.01 0.52
N PRO A 131 15.00 -9.21 -0.54
CA PRO A 131 15.57 -9.68 -1.81
C PRO A 131 17.07 -9.98 -1.64
N ASN A 132 17.50 -11.18 -2.05
CA ASN A 132 18.92 -11.54 -2.04
C ASN A 132 19.66 -10.87 -3.22
N VAL A 133 20.16 -9.66 -3.00
CA VAL A 133 20.88 -8.89 -4.03
C VAL A 133 22.23 -9.55 -4.34
N LEU A 134 22.45 -9.87 -5.61
CA LEU A 134 23.67 -10.50 -6.06
C LEU A 134 24.74 -9.44 -6.35
N THR A 135 26.00 -9.79 -6.06
CA THR A 135 27.16 -8.95 -6.33
C THR A 135 28.12 -9.66 -7.27
N GLY A 136 28.82 -8.90 -8.12
CA GLY A 136 29.81 -9.43 -9.05
C GLY A 136 29.55 -9.06 -10.52
N PRO A 137 30.50 -9.38 -11.41
CA PRO A 137 30.36 -9.07 -12.83
C PRO A 137 29.20 -9.86 -13.44
N GLY A 138 28.37 -9.19 -14.24
CA GLY A 138 27.26 -9.82 -14.99
C GLY A 138 25.88 -9.65 -14.37
N TYR A 139 25.76 -9.09 -13.16
CA TYR A 139 24.47 -8.72 -12.57
C TYR A 139 24.23 -7.20 -12.66
N PRO A 140 23.03 -6.76 -13.04
CA PRO A 140 22.70 -5.33 -13.05
C PRO A 140 22.61 -4.78 -11.63
N ALA A 141 22.81 -3.47 -11.49
CA ALA A 141 22.65 -2.79 -10.22
C ALA A 141 21.19 -2.85 -9.75
N VAL A 142 20.98 -3.13 -8.47
CA VAL A 142 19.67 -3.11 -7.81
C VAL A 142 19.58 -1.84 -6.97
N THR A 143 18.61 -0.98 -7.26
CA THR A 143 18.38 0.23 -6.48
C THR A 143 17.53 -0.10 -5.25
N ARG A 144 18.04 0.12 -4.04
CA ARG A 144 17.23 0.12 -2.81
C ARG A 144 16.46 1.45 -2.78
N VAL A 145 15.17 1.41 -3.06
CA VAL A 145 14.34 2.62 -3.13
C VAL A 145 13.81 3.03 -1.75
N ALA A 146 13.72 2.09 -0.81
CA ALA A 146 13.40 2.32 0.59
C ALA A 146 14.07 1.26 1.47
N GLU A 147 14.39 1.65 2.71
CA GLU A 147 15.19 0.84 3.62
C GLU A 147 14.39 0.37 4.83
N GLY A 148 14.39 -0.93 5.09
CA GLY A 148 13.80 -1.50 6.30
C GLY A 148 14.84 -1.55 7.40
N LEU A 149 14.42 -1.31 8.64
CA LEU A 149 15.26 -1.49 9.83
C LEU A 149 14.72 -2.64 10.68
N ASP A 150 15.55 -3.65 10.86
CA ASP A 150 15.36 -4.68 11.88
C ASP A 150 15.95 -4.17 13.21
N SER A 151 15.08 -3.82 14.15
CA SER A 151 15.47 -3.16 15.41
C SER A 151 16.07 -4.12 16.43
N SER A 152 15.95 -5.43 16.23
CA SER A 152 16.56 -6.42 17.13
C SER A 152 18.09 -6.43 17.00
N ASN A 153 18.61 -6.08 15.83
CA ASN A 153 20.03 -6.22 15.46
C ASN A 153 20.59 -4.99 14.70
N ALA A 154 19.80 -3.93 14.55
CA ALA A 154 20.12 -2.71 13.80
C ALA A 154 20.47 -2.93 12.31
N HIS A 155 20.09 -4.08 11.75
CA HIS A 155 20.34 -4.40 10.35
C HIS A 155 19.41 -3.61 9.44
N THR A 156 19.97 -3.04 8.38
CA THR A 156 19.19 -2.38 7.33
C THR A 156 19.23 -3.20 6.05
N PHE A 157 18.10 -3.27 5.37
CA PHE A 157 17.95 -4.02 4.12
C PHE A 157 17.03 -3.28 3.15
N GLY A 158 17.11 -3.61 1.86
CA GLY A 158 16.21 -3.05 0.85
C GLY A 158 14.78 -3.53 1.08
N TRP A 159 13.97 -2.72 1.77
CA TRP A 159 12.55 -3.00 2.01
C TRP A 159 11.76 -3.01 0.70
N ALA A 160 12.12 -2.07 -0.18
CA ALA A 160 11.73 -2.07 -1.56
C ALA A 160 12.96 -1.91 -2.45
N VAL A 161 13.00 -2.67 -3.53
CA VAL A 161 14.07 -2.62 -4.53
C VAL A 161 13.50 -2.41 -5.93
N ARG A 162 14.28 -1.75 -6.78
CA ARG A 162 13.95 -1.52 -8.18
C ARG A 162 15.08 -1.98 -9.09
N SER A 163 14.71 -2.73 -10.12
CA SER A 163 15.62 -3.14 -11.18
C SER A 163 14.83 -3.45 -12.45
N SER A 164 15.33 -2.98 -13.59
CA SER A 164 14.61 -3.07 -14.87
C SER A 164 13.17 -2.54 -14.74
N ASN A 165 12.18 -3.28 -15.23
CA ASN A 165 10.76 -2.92 -15.14
C ASN A 165 10.10 -3.27 -13.79
N LEU A 166 10.83 -3.85 -12.83
CA LEU A 166 10.27 -4.38 -11.58
C LEU A 166 10.60 -3.49 -10.38
N THR A 167 9.58 -3.09 -9.65
CA THR A 167 9.67 -2.60 -8.26
C THR A 167 9.12 -3.68 -7.34
N TYR A 168 9.96 -4.27 -6.51
CA TYR A 168 9.58 -5.30 -5.55
C TYR A 168 9.53 -4.71 -4.14
N ILE A 169 8.47 -5.00 -3.40
CA ILE A 169 8.25 -4.63 -2.01
C ILE A 169 8.10 -5.92 -1.23
N GLY A 170 8.92 -6.13 -0.20
CA GLY A 170 8.99 -7.39 0.54
C GLY A 170 7.75 -7.78 1.35
N GLU A 171 6.72 -6.94 1.35
CA GLU A 171 5.48 -7.13 2.09
C GLU A 171 4.29 -6.41 1.41
N ILE A 172 3.12 -6.42 2.06
CA ILE A 172 1.95 -5.65 1.66
C ILE A 172 1.79 -4.47 2.64
N PRO A 173 2.24 -3.26 2.28
CA PRO A 173 2.38 -2.13 3.22
C PRO A 173 1.05 -1.58 3.74
N PHE A 174 -0.07 -1.90 3.07
CA PHE A 174 -1.41 -1.48 3.46
C PHE A 174 -2.19 -2.55 4.27
N ALA A 175 -1.57 -3.69 4.60
CA ALA A 175 -2.23 -4.71 5.43
C ALA A 175 -2.50 -4.21 6.85
N TYR A 176 -1.61 -3.37 7.37
CA TYR A 176 -1.74 -2.65 8.63
C TYR A 176 -1.12 -1.27 8.48
N VAL A 177 -1.84 -0.24 8.90
CA VAL A 177 -1.47 1.17 8.74
C VAL A 177 -1.67 1.97 10.02
N SER A 178 -0.88 3.02 10.14
CA SER A 178 -0.96 4.08 11.14
C SER A 178 -0.65 5.42 10.49
N GLU A 179 -0.83 6.52 11.21
CA GLU A 179 -0.73 7.89 10.69
C GLU A 179 0.68 8.25 10.19
N SER A 180 1.71 7.55 10.65
CA SER A 180 3.12 7.74 10.26
C SER A 180 3.72 6.55 9.50
N ASP A 181 2.87 5.67 8.97
CA ASP A 181 3.30 4.36 8.48
C ASP A 181 3.89 4.36 7.06
N ARG A 182 4.54 3.26 6.72
CA ARG A 182 5.22 3.02 5.44
C ARG A 182 4.31 2.97 4.20
N ILE A 183 2.99 3.04 4.36
CA ILE A 183 2.05 3.09 3.23
C ILE A 183 2.32 4.29 2.31
N ILE A 184 2.79 5.40 2.88
CA ILE A 184 3.18 6.60 2.12
C ILE A 184 4.28 6.27 1.09
N VAL A 185 5.15 5.31 1.39
CA VAL A 185 6.16 4.85 0.42
C VAL A 185 5.50 4.18 -0.77
N LEU A 186 4.50 3.31 -0.56
CA LEU A 186 3.75 2.69 -1.66
C LEU A 186 3.05 3.75 -2.51
N GLU A 187 2.38 4.71 -1.86
CA GLU A 187 1.69 5.81 -2.54
C GLU A 187 2.63 6.60 -3.45
N ASP A 188 3.84 6.92 -2.98
CA ASP A 188 4.83 7.62 -3.79
C ASP A 188 5.41 6.73 -4.91
N LEU A 189 5.69 5.45 -4.63
CA LEU A 189 6.14 4.49 -5.65
C LEU A 189 5.09 4.23 -6.75
N LEU A 190 3.80 4.48 -6.48
CA LEU A 190 2.75 4.44 -7.51
C LEU A 190 2.87 5.60 -8.50
N PHE A 191 3.34 6.79 -8.09
CA PHE A 191 3.61 7.89 -9.03
C PHE A 191 4.69 7.49 -10.05
N ASP A 192 5.78 6.86 -9.59
CA ASP A 192 6.85 6.40 -10.49
C ASP A 192 6.32 5.46 -11.60
N ALA A 193 5.36 4.59 -11.26
CA ALA A 193 4.83 3.60 -12.19
C ALA A 193 3.68 4.13 -13.06
N LEU A 194 2.79 4.97 -12.49
CA LEU A 194 1.51 5.34 -13.11
C LEU A 194 1.50 6.75 -13.67
N ALA A 195 2.29 7.65 -13.10
CA ALA A 195 2.31 9.07 -13.48
C ALA A 195 3.69 9.71 -13.24
N PRO A 196 4.78 9.20 -13.83
CA PRO A 196 6.16 9.62 -13.52
C PRO A 196 6.46 11.07 -13.90
N ALA A 197 5.63 11.68 -14.75
CA ALA A 197 5.74 13.10 -15.12
C ALA A 197 5.03 14.04 -14.12
N THR A 198 4.40 13.50 -13.06
CA THR A 198 3.71 14.32 -12.06
C THR A 198 4.72 15.15 -11.29
N THR A 199 4.54 16.47 -11.32
CA THR A 199 5.35 17.36 -10.48
C THR A 199 5.03 17.11 -9.01
N GLU A 200 6.06 16.85 -8.21
CA GLU A 200 5.96 16.70 -6.77
C GLU A 200 5.31 17.93 -6.12
N ARG A 201 4.29 17.70 -5.28
CA ARG A 201 3.56 18.73 -4.56
C ARG A 201 3.14 18.20 -3.19
N HIS A 202 3.43 18.94 -2.14
CA HIS A 202 3.00 18.61 -0.78
C HIS A 202 1.70 19.34 -0.47
N ARG A 203 0.56 18.70 -0.75
CA ARG A 203 -0.77 19.23 -0.45
C ARG A 203 -1.45 18.32 0.56
N ALA A 204 -1.99 18.91 1.61
CA ALA A 204 -2.87 18.23 2.55
C ALA A 204 -4.30 18.75 2.37
N LEU A 205 -5.27 17.86 2.51
CA LEU A 205 -6.66 18.22 2.70
C LEU A 205 -7.03 17.87 4.13
N LEU A 206 -7.40 18.86 4.92
CA LEU A 206 -7.99 18.61 6.23
C LEU A 206 -9.48 18.36 6.07
N ARG A 207 -9.99 17.26 6.63
CA ARG A 207 -11.42 16.97 6.73
C ARG A 207 -11.78 16.70 8.17
N LEU A 208 -12.88 17.30 8.62
CA LEU A 208 -13.55 16.92 9.85
C LEU A 208 -14.60 15.86 9.51
N GLU A 209 -14.39 14.63 9.99
CA GLU A 209 -15.21 13.46 9.70
C GLU A 209 -16.16 13.12 10.85
N ASP A 210 -17.12 12.23 10.58
CA ASP A 210 -18.06 11.67 11.56
C ASP A 210 -18.88 12.70 12.35
N ILE A 211 -19.11 13.87 11.76
CA ILE A 211 -19.94 14.91 12.35
C ILE A 211 -21.42 14.52 12.21
N SER A 212 -22.11 14.40 13.32
CA SER A 212 -23.51 13.98 13.38
C SER A 212 -24.36 14.98 14.18
N PRO A 213 -25.70 14.87 14.18
CA PRO A 213 -26.55 15.68 15.05
C PRO A 213 -26.27 15.51 16.54
N SER A 214 -25.55 14.44 16.94
CA SER A 214 -25.10 14.20 18.31
C SER A 214 -23.71 14.76 18.62
N SER A 215 -22.99 15.33 17.65
CA SER A 215 -21.70 15.97 17.88
C SER A 215 -21.86 17.29 18.65
N GLU A 216 -20.95 17.58 19.57
CA GLU A 216 -21.02 18.75 20.45
C GLU A 216 -20.76 20.06 19.68
N PRO A 217 -21.74 20.99 19.57
CA PRO A 217 -21.60 22.17 18.73
C PRO A 217 -20.49 23.13 19.16
N SER A 218 -20.17 23.19 20.46
CA SER A 218 -19.09 24.02 21.00
C SER A 218 -17.70 23.51 20.58
N GLU A 219 -17.50 22.20 20.52
CA GLU A 219 -16.25 21.60 20.04
C GLU A 219 -16.06 21.87 18.55
N LEU A 220 -17.10 21.67 17.74
CA LEU A 220 -17.07 21.95 16.30
C LEU A 220 -16.74 23.42 16.01
N ARG A 221 -17.31 24.35 16.79
CA ARG A 221 -16.99 25.77 16.69
C ARG A 221 -15.53 26.04 17.06
N SER A 222 -15.05 25.45 18.16
CA SER A 222 -13.67 25.63 18.61
C SER A 222 -12.66 25.13 17.56
N MET A 223 -12.94 23.99 16.93
CA MET A 223 -12.16 23.49 15.80
C MET A 223 -12.20 24.44 14.60
N ALA A 224 -13.39 24.90 14.21
CA ALA A 224 -13.56 25.83 13.09
C ALA A 224 -12.83 27.17 13.31
N ASP A 225 -12.89 27.72 14.51
CA ASP A 225 -12.24 28.97 14.89
C ASP A 225 -10.71 28.82 14.85
N LEU A 226 -10.16 27.70 15.35
CA LEU A 226 -8.73 27.38 15.25
C LEU A 226 -8.27 27.29 13.80
N LEU A 227 -8.98 26.52 12.97
CA LEU A 227 -8.61 26.34 11.56
C LEU A 227 -8.70 27.64 10.77
N LYS A 228 -9.66 28.50 11.10
CA LYS A 228 -9.76 29.85 10.54
C LYS A 228 -8.58 30.72 10.96
N ALA A 229 -8.19 30.70 12.24
CA ALA A 229 -7.06 31.47 12.75
C ALA A 229 -5.74 31.08 12.09
N GLU A 230 -5.53 29.79 11.83
CA GLU A 230 -4.35 29.25 11.13
C GLU A 230 -4.42 29.38 9.61
N ASN A 231 -5.51 29.94 9.05
CA ASN A 231 -5.77 30.01 7.61
C ASN A 231 -5.73 28.65 6.89
N ILE A 232 -6.17 27.60 7.57
CA ILE A 232 -6.22 26.24 7.03
C ILE A 232 -7.61 26.02 6.41
N ALA A 233 -7.66 25.75 5.10
CA ALA A 233 -8.89 25.31 4.44
C ALA A 233 -9.22 23.87 4.83
N TYR A 234 -10.50 23.60 5.12
CA TYR A 234 -10.95 22.27 5.53
C TYR A 234 -12.32 21.92 4.95
N GLY A 235 -12.57 20.63 4.79
CA GLY A 235 -13.88 20.06 4.49
C GLY A 235 -14.58 19.53 5.74
N ILE A 236 -15.90 19.39 5.66
CA ILE A 236 -16.73 18.79 6.71
C ILE A 236 -17.51 17.63 6.07
N ASN A 237 -17.41 16.44 6.64
CA ASN A 237 -18.27 15.31 6.27
C ASN A 237 -19.31 15.08 7.36
N VAL A 238 -20.59 15.13 6.97
CA VAL A 238 -21.72 15.12 7.91
C VAL A 238 -22.52 13.83 7.71
N ILE A 239 -22.84 13.17 8.82
CA ILE A 239 -23.81 12.09 8.93
C ILE A 239 -25.17 12.74 9.22
N PRO A 240 -26.05 12.97 8.22
CA PRO A 240 -27.26 13.78 8.40
C PRO A 240 -28.30 13.12 9.32
N VAL A 241 -28.25 11.79 9.46
CA VAL A 241 -29.09 11.02 10.36
C VAL A 241 -28.20 9.96 11.01
N TYR A 242 -28.06 10.02 12.33
CA TYR A 242 -27.39 8.98 13.10
C TYR A 242 -28.46 8.06 13.72
N THR A 243 -28.35 6.75 13.49
CA THR A 243 -29.19 5.75 14.13
C THR A 243 -28.29 4.76 14.84
N ASP A 244 -28.43 4.65 16.16
CA ASP A 244 -27.78 3.62 16.96
C ASP A 244 -28.77 2.45 17.12
N PRO A 245 -28.56 1.31 16.44
CA PRO A 245 -29.46 0.16 16.51
C PRO A 245 -29.39 -0.59 17.84
N ASN A 246 -28.34 -0.37 18.65
CA ASN A 246 -28.11 -1.06 19.92
C ASN A 246 -28.39 -0.17 21.14
N GLY A 247 -28.53 1.14 20.93
CA GLY A 247 -28.69 2.13 21.98
C GLY A 247 -27.43 2.30 22.86
N PRO A 248 -27.36 3.36 23.68
CA PRO A 248 -26.20 3.64 24.54
C PRO A 248 -25.96 2.64 25.67
N THR A 249 -26.86 1.67 25.86
CA THR A 249 -26.76 0.58 26.82
C THR A 249 -26.99 -0.74 26.09
N THR A 250 -26.24 -1.80 26.41
CA THR A 250 -26.30 -3.15 25.82
C THR A 250 -27.65 -3.89 25.97
N THR A 251 -28.73 -3.17 26.30
CA THR A 251 -30.11 -3.64 26.47
C THR A 251 -31.16 -2.72 25.81
N GLY A 252 -30.79 -1.69 25.04
CA GLY A 252 -31.69 -0.56 24.68
C GLY A 252 -32.25 -0.54 23.26
N SER A 253 -33.52 -0.17 23.14
CA SER A 253 -34.25 0.03 21.86
C SER A 253 -33.58 1.05 20.92
N PRO A 254 -33.74 0.93 19.58
CA PRO A 254 -33.08 1.78 18.58
C PRO A 254 -33.33 3.27 18.80
N ARG A 255 -32.26 4.10 18.70
CA ARG A 255 -32.37 5.58 18.78
C ARG A 255 -31.98 6.22 17.46
N ARG A 256 -32.89 7.03 16.90
CA ARG A 256 -32.66 7.83 15.69
C ARG A 256 -32.58 9.32 16.05
N SER A 257 -31.48 9.96 15.68
CA SER A 257 -31.25 11.40 15.81
C SER A 257 -31.14 12.03 14.42
N PRO A 258 -32.25 12.55 13.85
CA PRO A 258 -32.21 13.26 12.58
C PRO A 258 -31.65 14.68 12.75
N SER A 259 -30.93 15.18 11.75
CA SER A 259 -30.59 16.60 11.66
C SER A 259 -31.87 17.45 11.59
N PRO A 260 -31.98 18.54 12.36
CA PRO A 260 -33.10 19.47 12.22
C PRO A 260 -33.08 20.04 10.79
N SER A 261 -34.20 19.95 10.09
CA SER A 261 -34.33 20.42 8.71
C SER A 261 -33.86 21.88 8.56
N GLY A 262 -32.84 22.08 7.72
CA GLY A 262 -32.56 23.31 6.99
C GLY A 262 -32.33 24.59 7.80
N ARG A 263 -31.11 24.82 8.27
CA ARG A 263 -30.54 26.18 8.30
C ARG A 263 -29.34 26.21 7.36
N ARG A 264 -29.41 27.09 6.35
CA ARG A 264 -28.29 27.39 5.46
C ARG A 264 -27.12 27.90 6.32
N TRP A 265 -26.02 27.18 6.30
CA TRP A 265 -24.73 27.72 6.69
C TRP A 265 -24.23 28.55 5.51
N SER A 266 -24.27 29.87 5.63
CA SER A 266 -23.53 30.78 4.76
C SER A 266 -22.19 31.08 5.43
N ALA A 267 -21.10 30.62 4.81
CA ALA A 267 -19.76 31.05 5.16
C ALA A 267 -19.54 32.51 4.67
N PRO A 268 -18.89 33.39 5.47
CA PRO A 268 -18.31 34.63 4.97
C PRO A 268 -17.04 34.37 4.15
#